data_AF-A0A1P8UFF2-F1
#
_entry.id   AF-A0A1P8UFF2-F1
#
_cell.length_a   1.000
_cell.length_b   1.000
_cell.length_c   1.000
_cell.angle_alpha   90.00
_cell.angle_beta   90.00
_cell.angle_gamma   90.00
#
_symmetry.space_group_name_H-M   'P 1'
#
loop_
_entity.id
_entity.type
_entity.pdbx_description
1 polymer ?
#
loop_
_entity_poly.entity_id
_entity_poly.type
_entity_poly.pdbx_seq_one_letter_code
_entity_poly.pdbx_strand_id
1 'polypeptide(L)' 'MPTQEQMFYQAHKRLADANKFIMDLARDPSNPLTNNDLRKLVDRFPERWGRYRGLIGKLPH' A
#
# COMPACT_ATOMS: atom_id res chain seq x y z
N MET A 1 -12.95 -13.34 23.07
CA MET A 1 -11.86 -13.43 22.07
C MET A 1 -12.49 -13.60 20.70
N PRO A 2 -11.99 -12.94 19.65
CA PRO A 2 -12.50 -13.17 18.31
C PRO A 2 -12.25 -14.62 17.89
N THR A 3 -13.14 -15.18 17.08
CA THR A 3 -12.95 -16.53 16.51
C THR A 3 -11.85 -16.52 15.46
N GLN A 4 -11.29 -17.68 15.11
CA GLN A 4 -10.30 -17.80 14.02
C GLN A 4 -10.86 -17.25 12.69
N GLU A 5 -12.13 -17.50 12.41
CA GLU A 5 -12.83 -16.96 11.24
C GLU A 5 -12.88 -15.42 11.28
N GLN A 6 -13.27 -14.83 12.42
CA GLN A 6 -13.29 -13.38 12.59
C GLN A 6 -11.89 -12.77 12.42
N MET A 7 -10.85 -13.41 12.96
CA MET A 7 -9.47 -12.97 12.79
C MET A 7 -9.04 -13.00 11.32
N PHE A 8 -9.42 -14.04 10.57
CA PHE A 8 -9.15 -14.17 9.13
C PHE A 8 -9.78 -13.02 8.34
N TYR A 9 -11.07 -12.76 8.51
CA TYR A 9 -11.75 -11.66 7.80
C TYR A 9 -11.20 -10.29 8.19
N GLN A 10 -10.82 -10.09 9.46
CA GLN A 10 -10.18 -8.83 9.90
C GLN A 10 -8.82 -8.63 9.22
N ALA A 11 -8.00 -9.67 9.09
CA ALA A 11 -6.74 -9.59 8.37
C ALA A 11 -6.94 -9.26 6.88
N HIS A 12 -7.90 -9.93 6.24
CA HIS A 12 -8.28 -9.63 4.85
C HIS A 12 -8.75 -8.18 4.67
N LYS A 13 -9.60 -7.68 5.58
CA LYS A 13 -10.06 -6.30 5.55
C LYS A 13 -8.90 -5.31 5.68
N ARG A 14 -7.99 -5.53 6.63
CA ARG A 14 -6.80 -4.67 6.79
C ARG A 14 -5.90 -4.66 5.55
N LEU A 15 -5.75 -5.81 4.88
CA LEU A 15 -4.99 -5.89 3.63
C LEU A 15 -5.67 -5.10 2.51
N ALA A 16 -6.98 -5.25 2.36
CA ALA A 16 -7.78 -4.54 1.37
C ALA A 16 -7.74 -3.02 1.59
N ASP A 17 -7.93 -2.57 2.83
CA ASP A 17 -7.88 -1.15 3.21
C ASP A 17 -6.51 -0.54 2.89
N ALA A 18 -5.42 -1.26 3.21
CA ALA A 18 -4.07 -0.80 2.92
C ALA A 18 -3.77 -0.74 1.41
N ASN A 19 -4.29 -1.68 0.62
CA ASN A 19 -4.16 -1.63 -0.85
C ASN A 19 -4.96 -0.46 -1.44
N LYS A 20 -6.17 -0.21 -0.93
CA LYS A 20 -6.99 0.93 -1.34
C LYS A 20 -6.28 2.24 -1.04
N PHE A 21 -5.72 2.39 0.15
CA PHE A 21 -4.97 3.58 0.56
C PHE A 21 -3.84 3.94 -0.43
N ILE A 22 -3.10 2.96 -0.92
CA ILE A 22 -2.06 3.22 -1.92
C ILE A 22 -2.61 3.69 -3.26
N MET A 23 -3.71 3.10 -3.71
CA MET A 23 -4.38 3.54 -4.93
C MET A 23 -4.93 4.96 -4.81
N ASP A 24 -5.43 5.31 -3.64
CA ASP A 24 -5.92 6.66 -3.34
C ASP A 24 -4.76 7.66 -3.36
N LEU A 25 -3.62 7.34 -2.73
CA LEU A 25 -2.42 8.18 -2.79
C LEU A 25 -1.89 8.36 -4.22
N ALA A 26 -1.89 7.31 -5.03
CA ALA A 26 -1.45 7.38 -6.42
C ALA A 26 -2.36 8.26 -7.30
N ARG A 27 -3.61 8.46 -6.88
CA ARG A 27 -4.64 9.23 -7.59
C ARG A 27 -4.92 10.59 -6.97
N ASP A 28 -4.16 11.00 -5.96
CA ASP A 28 -4.35 12.31 -5.35
C ASP A 28 -4.20 13.40 -6.43
N PRO A 29 -5.16 14.33 -6.56
CA PRO A 29 -5.18 15.32 -7.64
C PRO A 29 -4.10 16.39 -7.49
N SER A 30 -3.51 16.54 -6.29
CA SER A 30 -2.58 17.63 -5.95
C SER A 30 -1.17 17.12 -5.65
N ASN A 31 -1.04 15.93 -5.08
CA ASN A 31 0.21 15.33 -4.64
C ASN A 31 0.16 13.79 -4.82
N PRO A 32 0.13 13.31 -6.07
CA PRO A 32 0.08 11.88 -6.33
C PRO A 32 1.37 11.19 -5.87
N LEU A 33 1.25 9.98 -5.31
CA LEU A 33 2.40 9.14 -5.03
C LEU A 33 3.10 8.75 -6.34
N THR A 34 4.33 9.22 -6.52
CA THR A 34 5.12 8.94 -7.73
C THR A 34 5.93 7.64 -7.61
N ASN A 35 6.47 7.19 -8.74
CA ASN A 35 7.41 6.06 -8.76
C ASN A 35 8.67 6.33 -7.93
N ASN A 36 9.17 7.57 -7.95
CA ASN A 36 10.38 7.95 -7.21
C ASN A 36 10.13 7.97 -5.70
N ASP A 37 8.96 8.46 -5.28
CA ASP A 37 8.58 8.46 -3.87
C ASP A 37 8.42 7.05 -3.34
N LEU A 38 7.71 6.19 -4.10
CA LEU A 38 7.56 4.79 -3.71
C LEU A 38 8.91 4.07 -3.60
N ARG A 39 9.85 4.35 -4.52
CA ARG A 39 11.20 3.78 -4.46
C ARG A 39 11.94 4.19 -3.19
N LYS A 40 11.95 5.50 -2.88
CA LYS A 40 12.55 6.03 -1.63
C LYS A 40 11.90 5.42 -0.38
N LEU A 41 10.58 5.25 -0.38
CA LEU A 41 9.84 4.67 0.75
C LEU A 41 10.16 3.18 0.93
N VAL A 42 10.28 2.43 -0.16
CA VAL A 42 10.68 1.01 -0.13
C VAL A 42 12.11 0.87 0.39
N ASP A 43 13.04 1.73 -0.06
CA ASP A 43 14.43 1.66 0.37
C ASP A 43 14.59 2.07 1.85
N ARG A 44 13.83 3.07 2.29
CA ARG A 44 13.88 3.57 3.67
C ARG A 44 13.14 2.67 4.67
N PHE A 45 12.03 2.08 4.26
CA PHE A 45 11.12 1.33 5.12
C PHE A 45 10.60 0.04 4.44
N PRO A 46 11.49 -0.92 4.15
CA PRO A 46 11.17 -2.12 3.37
C PRO A 46 10.07 -2.98 4.01
N GLU A 47 10.05 -3.08 5.34
CA GLU A 47 9.06 -3.87 6.10
C GLU A 47 7.61 -3.40 5.84
N ARG A 48 7.44 -2.08 5.62
CA ARG A 48 6.12 -1.45 5.46
C ARG A 48 5.74 -1.30 4.00
N TRP A 49 6.69 -0.92 3.16
CA TRP A 49 6.42 -0.53 1.76
C TRP A 49 6.86 -1.58 0.74
N GLY A 50 7.68 -2.57 1.13
CA GLY A 50 8.22 -3.58 0.23
C GLY A 50 7.16 -4.38 -0.53
N ARG A 51 6.00 -4.61 0.09
CA ARG A 51 4.83 -5.26 -0.56
C ARG A 51 4.33 -4.53 -1.82
N TYR A 52 4.62 -3.23 -1.96
CA TYR A 52 4.19 -2.41 -3.08
C TYR A 52 5.27 -2.27 -4.16
N ARG A 53 6.45 -2.91 -4.02
CA ARG A 53 7.55 -2.80 -4.99
C ARG A 53 7.12 -3.12 -6.43
N GLY A 54 6.15 -4.02 -6.62
CA GLY A 54 5.59 -4.35 -7.95
C GLY A 54 4.70 -3.26 -8.59
N LEU A 55 4.47 -2.13 -7.91
CA LEU A 55 3.80 -0.95 -8.46
C LEU A 55 4.80 0.07 -9.03
N ILE A 56 6.10 -0.07 -8.75
CA ILE A 56 7.13 0.78 -9.36
C ILE A 56 7.13 0.55 -10.87
N GLY A 57 7.00 1.62 -11.64
CA GLY A 57 6.81 1.63 -13.10
C GLY A 57 5.34 1.72 -13.53
N LYS A 58 4.38 1.68 -12.60
CA LYS A 58 2.93 1.77 -12.86
C LYS A 58 2.27 3.01 -12.26
N LEU A 59 2.99 3.75 -11.41
CA LEU A 59 2.52 5.00 -10.83
C LEU A 59 2.75 6.17 -11.79
N PRO A 60 2.09 7.32 -11.58
CA PRO A 60 2.40 8.56 -12.31
C PRO A 60 3.89 8.92 -12.21
N HIS A 61 4.38 9.66 -13.23
CA HIS A 61 5.76 10.12 -13.31
C HIS A 61 6.14 11.02 -12.14
#